data_AF-U5QLA1-F1
#
_entry.id   AF-U5QLA1-F1
#
_cell.length_a   1.000
_cell.length_b   1.000
_cell.length_c   1.000
_cell.angle_alpha   90.00
_cell.angle_beta   90.00
_cell.angle_gamma   90.00
#
_symmetry.space_group_name_H-M   'P 1'
#
loop_
_entity.id
_entity.type
_entity.pdbx_description
1 polymer ?
#
loop_
_entity_poly.entity_id
_entity_poly.type
_entity_poly.pdbx_seq_one_letter_code
_entity_poly.pdbx_strand_id
1 'polypeptide(L)' 'MNSWMEPLASRIANRYELHCQTNAGVELPEVMAEVLAEQQLKICDVGLWQQLESASHRQIQLDQRPLAEAR' A
#
# COMPACT_ATOMS: atom_id res chain seq x y z
N MET A 1 1.42 18.40 2.86
CA MET A 1 0.98 17.23 2.05
C MET A 1 0.32 16.22 3.00
N ASN A 2 -0.67 15.47 2.52
CA ASN A 2 -1.68 14.75 3.33
C ASN A 2 -1.09 13.79 4.38
N SER A 3 -0.97 14.26 5.63
CA SER A 3 -0.40 13.54 6.79
C SER A 3 -1.05 12.17 7.05
N TRP A 4 -2.30 11.96 6.59
CA TRP A 4 -3.02 10.71 6.78
C TRP A 4 -2.70 9.63 5.72
N MET A 5 -2.16 10.01 4.55
CA MET A 5 -2.02 9.10 3.41
C MET A 5 -0.77 8.22 3.52
N GLU A 6 0.33 8.77 4.00
CA GLU A 6 1.60 8.04 4.21
C GLU A 6 1.45 6.84 5.17
N PRO A 7 0.89 6.99 6.38
CA PRO A 7 0.73 5.85 7.29
C PRO A 7 -0.24 4.79 6.74
N LEU A 8 -1.23 5.20 5.94
CA LEU A 8 -2.17 4.27 5.31
C LEU A 8 -1.51 3.50 4.16
N ALA A 9 -0.75 4.18 3.31
CA ALA A 9 0.02 3.56 2.22
C ALA A 9 1.03 2.54 2.75
N SER A 10 1.70 2.83 3.87
CA SER A 10 2.61 1.88 4.52
C SER A 10 1.90 0.64 5.06
N ARG A 11 0.71 0.79 5.66
CA ARG A 11 -0.09 -0.36 6.07
C ARG A 11 -0.52 -1.24 4.89
N ILE A 12 -0.94 -0.62 3.79
CA ILE A 12 -1.34 -1.31 2.56
C ILE A 12 -0.15 -2.07 1.97
N ALA A 13 1.01 -1.41 1.86
CA ALA A 13 2.24 -2.04 1.37
C ALA A 13 2.62 -3.28 2.18
N ASN A 14 2.66 -3.17 3.51
CA ASN A 14 2.97 -4.29 4.41
C ASN A 14 1.98 -5.45 4.26
N ARG A 15 0.68 -5.15 4.17
CA ARG A 15 -0.35 -6.18 3.98
C ARG A 15 -0.21 -6.84 2.61
N TYR A 16 0.08 -6.07 1.56
CA TYR A 16 0.26 -6.58 0.21
C TYR A 16 1.44 -7.55 0.13
N GLU A 17 2.57 -7.23 0.77
CA GLU A 17 3.72 -8.14 0.81
C GLU A 17 3.42 -9.46 1.54
N LEU A 18 2.68 -9.41 2.66
CA LEU A 18 2.21 -10.61 3.35
C LEU A 18 1.29 -11.47 2.46
N HIS A 19 0.42 -10.83 1.67
CA HIS A 19 -0.40 -11.55 0.69
C HIS A 19 0.45 -12.14 -0.43
N CYS A 20 1.42 -11.42 -1.00
CA CYS A 20 2.30 -11.98 -2.03
C CYS A 20 3.12 -13.19 -1.55
N GLN A 21 3.47 -13.24 -0.26
CA GLN A 21 4.15 -14.40 0.33
C GLN A 21 3.26 -15.64 0.45
N THR A 22 1.93 -15.46 0.53
CA THR A 22 0.96 -16.53 0.82
C THR A 22 0.08 -16.89 -0.36
N ASN A 23 -0.25 -15.92 -1.22
CA ASN A 23 -1.12 -16.02 -2.39
C ASN A 23 -0.58 -15.14 -3.52
N ALA A 24 0.02 -15.76 -4.54
CA ALA A 24 0.65 -15.07 -5.67
C ALA A 24 -0.33 -14.36 -6.64
N GLY A 25 -1.64 -14.34 -6.36
CA GLY A 25 -2.66 -13.77 -7.23
C GLY A 25 -3.37 -12.53 -6.67
N VAL A 26 -2.98 -12.05 -5.48
CA VAL A 26 -3.63 -10.89 -4.86
C VAL A 26 -3.15 -9.60 -5.52
N GLU A 27 -4.08 -8.75 -5.93
CA GLU A 27 -3.77 -7.44 -6.51
C GLU A 27 -3.77 -6.34 -5.44
N LEU A 28 -2.97 -5.30 -5.66
CA LEU A 28 -2.87 -4.18 -4.72
C LEU A 28 -4.22 -3.49 -4.44
N PRO A 29 -5.10 -3.25 -5.44
CA PRO A 29 -6.42 -2.69 -5.20
C PRO A 29 -7.30 -3.52 -4.24
N GLU A 30 -7.16 -4.85 -4.25
CA GLU A 30 -7.91 -5.72 -3.33
C GLU A 30 -7.45 -5.51 -1.89
N VAL A 31 -6.14 -5.45 -1.67
CA VAL A 31 -5.54 -5.17 -0.35
C VAL A 31 -5.88 -3.76 0.12
N MET A 32 -5.87 -2.78 -0.78
CA MET A 32 -6.32 -1.42 -0.46
C MET A 32 -7.76 -1.42 0.05
N ALA A 33 -8.66 -2.12 -0.63
CA ALA A 33 -10.07 -2.21 -0.23
C ALA A 33 -10.23 -2.89 1.14
N GLU A 34 -9.47 -3.97 1.41
CA GLU A 34 -9.46 -4.67 2.70
C GLU A 34 -9.02 -3.74 3.84
N VAL A 35 -7.88 -3.07 3.69
CA VAL A 35 -7.35 -2.17 4.72
C VAL A 35 -8.30 -0.99 4.96
N LEU A 36 -8.90 -0.43 3.91
CA LEU A 36 -9.90 0.62 4.05
C LEU A 36 -11.13 0.12 4.80
N ALA A 37 -11.61 -1.09 4.52
CA ALA A 37 -12.74 -1.69 5.22
C ALA A 37 -12.42 -1.93 6.71
N GLU A 38 -11.23 -2.44 7.05
CA GLU A 38 -10.77 -2.61 8.44
C GLU A 38 -10.72 -1.28 9.21
N GLN A 39 -10.34 -0.19 8.54
CA GLN A 39 -10.31 1.16 9.11
C GLN A 39 -11.67 1.88 9.05
N GLN A 40 -12.72 1.23 8.53
CA GLN A 40 -14.04 1.84 8.29
C GLN A 40 -13.95 3.12 7.43
N LEU A 41 -12.99 3.15 6.50
CA LEU A 41 -12.77 4.24 5.57
C LEU A 41 -13.35 3.90 4.20
N LYS A 42 -13.87 4.91 3.51
CA LYS A 42 -14.31 4.81 2.13
C LYS A 42 -13.76 5.97 1.32
N ILE A 43 -13.03 5.65 0.27
CA ILE A 43 -12.54 6.63 -0.71
C ILE A 43 -13.44 6.54 -1.92
N CYS A 44 -14.30 7.54 -2.10
CA CYS A 44 -15.20 7.64 -3.26
C CYS A 44 -14.58 8.44 -4.42
N ASP A 45 -13.53 9.21 -4.14
CA ASP A 45 -12.83 10.01 -5.13
C ASP A 45 -11.76 9.17 -5.84
N VAL A 46 -11.86 9.08 -7.17
CA VAL A 46 -10.96 8.28 -8.01
C VAL A 46 -9.52 8.82 -7.97
N GLY A 47 -9.36 10.14 -7.87
CA GLY A 47 -8.03 10.76 -7.79
C GLY A 47 -7.33 10.44 -6.46
N LEU A 48 -8.06 10.47 -5.35
CA LEU A 48 -7.54 10.05 -4.05
C LEU A 48 -7.23 8.56 -3.99
N TRP A 49 -8.05 7.72 -4.65
CA TRP A 49 -7.77 6.30 -4.78
C TRP A 49 -6.43 6.06 -5.50
N GLN A 50 -6.25 6.66 -6.68
CA GLN A 50 -5.02 6.53 -7.46
C GLN A 50 -3.79 7.09 -6.74
N GLN A 51 -3.95 8.17 -5.96
CA GLN A 51 -2.86 8.71 -5.14
C GLN A 51 -2.45 7.73 -4.03
N LEU A 52 -3.42 7.08 -3.37
CA LEU A 52 -3.14 6.07 -2.35
C LEU A 52 -2.48 4.83 -2.96
N GLU A 53 -2.97 4.37 -4.11
CA GLU A 53 -2.38 3.27 -4.87
C GLU A 53 -0.93 3.57 -5.25
N SER A 54 -0.68 4.76 -5.82
CA SER A 54 0.66 5.23 -6.18
C SER A 54 1.58 5.40 -4.97
N ALA A 55 1.05 5.84 -3.83
CA ALA A 55 1.81 5.94 -2.58
C ALA A 55 2.18 4.55 -2.04
N SER A 56 1.24 3.60 -2.08
CA SER A 56 1.46 2.22 -1.63
C SER A 56 2.49 1.51 -2.51
N HIS A 57 2.41 1.65 -3.84
CA HIS A 57 3.44 1.14 -4.75
C HIS A 57 4.83 1.69 -4.47
N ARG A 58 4.95 3.01 -4.23
CA ARG A 58 6.24 3.62 -3.88
C ARG A 58 6.80 3.05 -2.58
N GLN A 59 5.95 2.81 -1.59
CA GLN A 59 6.37 2.24 -0.32
C GLN A 59 6.88 0.80 -0.49
N ILE A 60 6.16 -0.04 -1.24
CA ILE A 60 6.61 -1.40 -1.60
C ILE A 60 8.00 -1.37 -2.25
N GLN A 61 8.24 -0.45 -3.19
CA GLN A 61 9.54 -0.32 -3.85
C GLN A 61 10.66 0.14 -2.89
N LEU A 62 10.34 0.99 -1.91
CA LEU A 62 11.30 1.43 -0.90
C LEU A 62 11.67 0.29 0.05
N ASP A 63 10.70 -0.51 0.48
CA ASP A 63 10.91 -1.64 1.39
C ASP A 63 11.63 -2.82 0.71
N GLN A 64 11.49 -2.97 -0.62
CA GLN A 64 12.20 -3.98 -1.41
C GLN A 64 13.61 -3.56 -1.87
N ARG A 65 14.07 -2.33 -1.58
CA ARG A 65 15.44 -1.95 -1.92
C ARG A 65 16.42 -2.85 -1.16
N PRO A 66 17.24 -3.66 -1.86
CA PRO A 66 18.26 -4.44 -1.18
C PRO A 66 19.20 -3.48 -0.44
N LEU A 67 19.69 -3.90 0.72
CA LEU A 67 20.76 -3.30 1.55
C LEU A 67 22.10 -3.08 0.80
N ALA A 68 22.08 -2.88 -0.52
CA ALA A 68 23.24 -2.73 -1.38
C ALA A 68 23.89 -1.33 -1.30
N GLU A 69 23.28 -0.36 -0.61
CA GLU A 69 23.80 1.00 -0.44
C GLU A 69 24.27 1.31 1.00
N ALA A 70 24.61 0.27 1.79
CA ALA A 70 25.31 0.42 3.07
C ALA A 70 26.79 0.00 2.96
N ARG A 71 27.50 0.51 1.95
CA ARG A 71 28.94 0.38 1.79
C ARG A 71 29.66 1.68 2.10
#